data_AF-A0A368ZDZ0-F1
#
_entry.id   AF-A0A368ZDZ0-F1
#
_cell.length_a   1.000
_cell.length_b   1.000
_cell.length_c   1.000
_cell.angle_alpha   90.00
_cell.angle_beta   90.00
_cell.angle_gamma   90.00
#
_symmetry.space_group_name_H-M   'P 1'
#
loop_
_entity.id
_entity.type
_entity.pdbx_description
1 polymer ?
#
loop_
_entity_poly.entity_id
_entity_poly.type
_entity_poly.pdbx_seq_one_letter_code
_entity_poly.pdbx_strand_id
1 'polypeptide(L)'
;MKTKNEHWLKKSYQKATLETKLLVFDQILNGQISNNQASKKYDIPRTTISYWLRKYSTLVQQNNGMSKNDEIKKLKEKIEELEFQKDFQQDIIADMELITGVDMSKKSLPKTLAKEIELKKKQRIKENGS
;
A
#
# COMPACT_ATOMS: atom_id res chain seq x y z
N MET A 1 -5.13 2.94 -62.76
CA MET A 1 -6.00 1.87 -62.21
C MET A 1 -6.33 2.25 -60.77
N LYS A 2 -7.61 2.34 -60.40
CA LYS A 2 -8.03 2.69 -59.02
C LYS A 2 -7.67 1.52 -58.10
N THR A 3 -6.88 1.77 -57.06
CA THR A 3 -6.59 0.80 -55.99
C THR A 3 -7.90 0.42 -55.31
N LYS A 4 -8.26 -0.86 -55.36
CA LYS A 4 -9.46 -1.39 -54.70
C LYS A 4 -9.24 -1.28 -53.19
N ASN A 5 -10.12 -0.56 -52.49
CA ASN A 5 -10.15 -0.55 -51.03
C ASN A 5 -10.34 -1.99 -50.55
N GLU A 6 -9.35 -2.55 -49.87
CA GLU A 6 -9.50 -3.83 -49.19
C GLU A 6 -10.61 -3.68 -48.16
N HIS A 7 -11.70 -4.41 -48.39
CA HIS A 7 -12.82 -4.47 -47.48
C HIS A 7 -12.30 -5.15 -46.21
N TRP A 8 -12.05 -4.35 -45.16
CA TRP A 8 -11.71 -4.79 -43.80
C TRP A 8 -12.35 -6.14 -43.47
N LEU A 9 -11.53 -7.21 -43.48
CA LEU A 9 -11.99 -8.52 -43.09
C LEU A 9 -12.40 -8.44 -41.62
N LYS A 10 -13.68 -8.70 -41.32
CA LYS A 10 -14.15 -8.76 -39.94
C LYS A 10 -13.34 -9.85 -39.24
N LYS A 11 -12.63 -9.49 -38.16
CA LYS A 11 -11.94 -10.47 -37.31
C LYS A 11 -12.95 -11.56 -36.92
N SER A 12 -12.62 -12.82 -37.21
CA SER A 12 -13.45 -13.96 -36.84
C SER A 12 -13.59 -14.01 -35.31
N TYR A 13 -14.80 -14.29 -34.82
CA TYR A 13 -15.05 -14.36 -33.38
C TYR A 13 -14.20 -15.48 -32.74
N GLN A 14 -13.28 -15.10 -31.86
CA GLN A 14 -12.52 -16.03 -31.04
C GLN A 14 -13.03 -15.96 -29.60
N LYS A 15 -13.55 -17.09 -29.09
CA LYS A 15 -14.06 -17.17 -27.72
C LYS A 15 -12.90 -17.32 -26.75
N ALA A 16 -12.72 -16.33 -25.87
CA ALA A 16 -11.74 -16.43 -24.79
C ALA A 16 -12.08 -17.58 -23.83
N THR A 17 -11.06 -18.36 -23.45
CA THR A 17 -11.16 -19.45 -22.47
C THR A 17 -11.38 -18.89 -21.06
N LEU A 18 -11.89 -19.71 -20.15
CA LEU A 18 -12.14 -19.30 -18.75
C LEU A 18 -10.83 -18.89 -18.05
N GLU A 19 -9.75 -19.63 -18.28
CA GLU A 19 -8.43 -19.35 -17.71
C GLU A 19 -7.92 -17.95 -18.11
N THR A 20 -8.03 -17.58 -19.39
CA THR A 20 -7.64 -16.24 -19.85
C THR A 20 -8.48 -15.15 -19.18
N LYS A 21 -9.78 -15.39 -18.97
CA LYS A 21 -10.64 -14.42 -18.27
C LYS A 21 -10.19 -14.21 -16.82
N LEU A 22 -9.90 -15.31 -16.10
CA LEU A 22 -9.42 -15.26 -14.72
C LEU A 22 -8.06 -14.57 -14.61
N LEU A 23 -7.14 -14.88 -15.53
CA LEU A 23 -5.81 -14.26 -15.57
C LEU A 23 -5.88 -12.75 -15.84
N VAL A 24 -6.67 -12.32 -16.83
CA VAL A 24 -6.87 -10.90 -17.14
C VAL A 24 -7.50 -10.17 -15.95
N PHE A 25 -8.48 -10.81 -15.32
CA PHE A 25 -9.18 -10.29 -14.16
C PHE A 25 -8.24 -10.10 -12.94
N ASP A 26 -7.44 -11.11 -12.61
CA ASP A 26 -6.49 -11.06 -11.48
C ASP A 26 -5.43 -9.96 -11.66
N GLN A 27 -4.86 -9.84 -12.86
CA GLN A 27 -3.88 -8.77 -13.16
C GLN A 27 -4.47 -7.36 -13.02
N ILE A 28 -5.77 -7.19 -13.33
CA ILE A 28 -6.45 -5.90 -13.19
C ILE A 28 -6.76 -5.61 -11.72
N LEU A 29 -7.32 -6.57 -10.99
CA LEU A 29 -7.69 -6.38 -9.59
C LEU A 29 -6.48 -6.16 -8.68
N ASN A 30 -5.37 -6.84 -8.95
CA ASN A 30 -4.12 -6.65 -8.21
C ASN A 30 -3.38 -5.37 -8.63
N GLY A 31 -3.97 -4.53 -9.49
CA GLY A 31 -3.41 -3.26 -9.91
C GLY A 31 -2.17 -3.36 -10.82
N GLN A 32 -1.82 -4.56 -11.30
CA GLN A 32 -0.63 -4.77 -12.15
C GLN A 32 -0.80 -4.13 -13.53
N ILE A 33 -2.02 -4.16 -14.09
CA ILE A 33 -2.34 -3.53 -15.37
C ILE A 33 -3.67 -2.80 -15.29
N SER A 34 -3.77 -1.67 -16.00
CA SER A 34 -5.05 -0.97 -16.15
C SER A 34 -5.96 -1.65 -17.17
N ASN A 35 -7.27 -1.38 -17.13
CA ASN A 35 -8.23 -1.85 -18.14
C ASN A 35 -7.81 -1.50 -19.58
N ASN A 36 -7.19 -0.32 -19.76
CA ASN A 36 -6.70 0.13 -21.07
C ASN A 36 -5.50 -0.70 -21.53
N GLN A 37 -4.60 -1.00 -20.61
CA GLN A 37 -3.40 -1.80 -20.89
C GLN A 37 -3.77 -3.26 -21.14
N ALA A 38 -4.69 -3.83 -20.36
CA ALA A 38 -5.25 -5.16 -20.58
C ALA A 38 -5.91 -5.27 -21.96
N SER A 39 -6.70 -4.27 -22.34
CA SER A 39 -7.36 -4.23 -23.66
C SER A 39 -6.35 -4.30 -24.81
N LYS A 40 -5.26 -3.54 -24.72
CA LYS A 40 -4.17 -3.56 -25.72
C LYS A 40 -3.37 -4.87 -25.68
N LYS A 41 -3.05 -5.38 -24.49
CA LYS A 41 -2.20 -6.57 -24.29
C LYS A 41 -2.85 -7.85 -24.78
N TYR A 42 -4.16 -7.99 -24.54
CA TYR A 42 -4.91 -9.21 -24.86
C TYR A 42 -5.77 -9.08 -26.12
N ASP A 43 -5.76 -7.92 -26.80
CA ASP A 43 -6.64 -7.58 -27.93
C ASP A 43 -8.13 -7.78 -27.62
N ILE A 44 -8.53 -7.45 -26.38
CA ILE A 44 -9.91 -7.58 -25.90
C ILE A 44 -10.53 -6.19 -25.79
N PRO A 45 -11.76 -5.97 -26.29
CA PRO A 45 -12.44 -4.69 -26.11
C PRO A 45 -12.61 -4.33 -24.63
N ARG A 46 -12.38 -3.06 -24.28
CA ARG A 46 -12.56 -2.54 -22.92
C ARG A 46 -13.94 -2.87 -22.34
N THR A 47 -14.98 -2.83 -23.16
CA THR A 47 -16.36 -3.17 -22.77
C THR A 47 -16.50 -4.63 -22.32
N THR A 48 -15.81 -5.55 -22.99
CA THR A 48 -15.76 -6.97 -22.63
C THR A 48 -15.02 -7.17 -21.30
N ILE A 49 -13.91 -6.47 -21.09
CA ILE A 49 -13.17 -6.48 -19.82
C ILE A 49 -14.05 -5.94 -18.69
N SER A 50 -14.72 -4.81 -18.89
CA SER A 50 -15.67 -4.25 -17.90
C SER A 50 -16.82 -5.21 -17.59
N TYR A 51 -17.34 -5.92 -18.61
CA TYR A 51 -18.36 -6.94 -18.41
C TYR A 51 -17.84 -8.12 -17.57
N TRP A 52 -16.62 -8.60 -17.84
CA TRP A 52 -16.01 -9.67 -17.05
C TRP A 52 -15.76 -9.23 -15.61
N LEU A 53 -15.22 -8.02 -15.40
CA LEU A 53 -15.04 -7.46 -14.05
C LEU A 53 -16.37 -7.42 -13.31
N ARG A 54 -17.45 -6.91 -13.91
CA ARG A 54 -18.77 -6.87 -13.26
C ARG A 54 -19.31 -8.27 -12.94
N LYS A 55 -19.09 -9.25 -13.81
CA LYS A 55 -19.66 -10.60 -13.69
C LYS A 55 -18.88 -11.50 -12.73
N TYR A 56 -17.55 -11.34 -12.67
CA TYR A 56 -16.65 -12.21 -11.91
C TYR A 56 -16.07 -11.52 -10.66
N SER A 57 -16.26 -10.21 -10.48
CA SER A 57 -15.85 -9.53 -9.26
C SER A 57 -16.73 -9.94 -8.09
N THR A 58 -16.09 -10.44 -7.03
CA THR A 58 -16.75 -10.63 -5.73
C THR A 58 -17.01 -9.27 -5.06
N LEU A 59 -18.01 -9.20 -4.18
CA LEU A 59 -18.34 -7.98 -3.43
C LEU A 59 -17.15 -7.47 -2.60
N VAL A 60 -16.35 -8.39 -2.05
CA VAL A 60 -15.12 -8.09 -1.33
C VAL A 60 -14.08 -7.44 -2.25
N GLN A 61 -13.92 -7.93 -3.50
CA GLN A 61 -13.01 -7.33 -4.47
C GLN A 61 -13.50 -5.96 -5.00
N GLN A 62 -14.81 -5.73 -5.05
CA GLN A 62 -15.38 -4.40 -5.35
C GLN A 62 -15.10 -3.41 -4.21
N ASN A 63 -15.16 -3.89 -2.95
CA ASN A 63 -14.85 -3.10 -1.76
C ASN A 63 -13.33 -2.99 -1.46
N ASN A 64 -12.49 -3.86 -2.04
CA ASN A 64 -11.03 -3.77 -1.93
C ASN A 64 -10.45 -2.60 -2.74
N GLY A 65 -11.26 -1.95 -3.58
CA GLY A 65 -10.94 -0.63 -4.12
C GLY A 65 -11.04 0.45 -3.05
N MET A 66 -10.27 0.33 -1.97
CA MET A 66 -10.09 1.44 -1.04
C MET A 66 -9.49 2.59 -1.85
N SER A 67 -10.08 3.78 -1.75
CA SER A 67 -9.52 4.93 -2.45
C SER A 67 -8.09 5.13 -1.94
N LYS A 68 -7.17 5.54 -2.81
CA LYS A 68 -5.83 5.95 -2.39
C LYS A 68 -5.89 6.93 -1.22
N ASN A 69 -6.93 7.78 -1.17
CA ASN A 69 -7.16 8.72 -0.08
C ASN A 69 -7.50 8.03 1.25
N ASP A 70 -8.27 6.95 1.22
CA ASP A 70 -8.64 6.18 2.41
C ASP A 70 -7.46 5.38 2.94
N GLU A 71 -6.64 4.81 2.05
CA GLU A 71 -5.37 4.18 2.42
C GLU A 71 -4.41 5.20 3.05
N ILE A 72 -4.28 6.38 2.44
CA ILE A 72 -3.48 7.48 2.99
C ILE A 72 -3.98 7.88 4.38
N LYS A 73 -5.30 7.99 4.57
CA LYS A 73 -5.88 8.33 5.88
C LYS A 73 -5.52 7.28 6.92
N LYS A 74 -5.73 6.00 6.62
CA LYS A 74 -5.42 4.89 7.53
C LYS A 74 -3.92 4.80 7.87
N LEU A 75 -3.06 5.03 6.89
CA LEU A 75 -1.60 5.05 7.10
C LEU A 75 -1.19 6.22 8.00
N LYS A 76 -1.78 7.41 7.83
CA LYS A 76 -1.54 8.57 8.71
C LYS A 76 -1.98 8.30 10.15
N GLU A 77 -3.19 7.77 10.34
CA GLU A 77 -3.70 7.39 11.67
C GLU A 77 -2.77 6.37 12.33
N LYS A 78 -2.26 5.39 11.57
CA LYS A 78 -1.32 4.40 12.10
C LYS A 78 0.04 4.99 12.46
N ILE A 79 0.54 5.96 11.69
CA ILE A 79 1.79 6.67 12.00
C ILE A 79 1.63 7.45 13.31
N GLU A 80 0.53 8.18 13.48
CA GLU A 80 0.24 8.94 14.70
C GLU A 80 0.19 8.02 15.93
N GLU A 81 -0.49 6.88 15.83
CA GLU A 81 -0.54 5.88 16.91
C GLU A 81 0.86 5.34 17.26
N LEU A 82 1.68 5.04 16.26
CA LEU A 82 3.04 4.54 16.45
C LEU A 82 3.98 5.60 17.02
N GLU A 83 3.82 6.86 16.64
CA GLU A 83 4.57 7.98 17.19
C GLU A 83 4.27 8.18 18.68
N PHE A 84 2.99 8.09 19.07
CA PHE A 84 2.59 8.13 20.48
C PHE A 84 3.18 6.96 21.28
N GLN A 85 3.07 5.73 20.77
CA GLN A 85 3.64 4.55 21.42
C GLN A 85 5.16 4.67 21.59
N LYS A 86 5.85 5.18 20.56
CA LYS A 86 7.29 5.44 20.60
C LYS A 86 7.63 6.44 21.70
N ASP A 87 6.94 7.57 21.76
CA ASP A 87 7.21 8.62 22.75
C ASP A 87 7.04 8.09 24.19
N PHE A 88 5.93 7.37 24.42
CA PHE A 88 5.65 6.72 25.70
C PHE A 88 6.72 5.67 26.08
N GLN A 89 7.18 4.86 25.13
CA GLN A 89 8.27 3.90 25.37
C GLN A 89 9.59 4.59 25.70
N GLN A 90 9.93 5.68 25.01
CA GLN A 90 11.14 6.45 25.30
C GLN A 90 11.13 7.05 26.70
N ASP A 91 9.96 7.48 27.16
CA ASP A 91 9.76 7.98 28.52
C ASP A 91 10.02 6.91 29.58
N ILE A 92 9.44 5.73 29.41
CA ILE A 92 9.68 4.59 30.29
C ILE A 92 11.16 4.20 30.30
N ILE A 93 11.81 4.15 29.13
CA ILE A 93 13.23 3.80 29.02
C ILE A 93 14.08 4.85 29.76
N ALA A 94 13.81 6.14 29.57
CA ALA A 94 14.56 7.20 30.26
C ALA A 94 14.47 7.06 31.79
N ASP A 95 13.28 6.78 32.32
CA ASP A 95 13.09 6.53 33.77
C ASP A 95 13.82 5.27 34.24
N MET A 96 13.69 4.17 33.49
CA MET A 96 14.34 2.92 33.81
C MET A 96 15.86 3.10 33.86
N GLU A 97 16.45 3.79 32.88
CA GLU A 97 17.89 4.07 32.86
C GLU A 97 18.32 4.97 34.01
N LEU A 98 17.50 5.94 34.43
CA LEU A 98 17.77 6.77 35.60
C LEU A 98 17.78 5.96 36.89
N ILE A 99 16.79 5.08 37.07
CA ILE A 99 16.64 4.25 38.27
C ILE A 99 17.78 3.22 38.37
N THR A 100 18.11 2.59 37.25
CA THR A 100 19.09 1.49 37.22
C THR A 100 20.53 1.97 37.02
N GLY A 101 20.73 3.18 36.50
CA GLY A 101 22.04 3.73 36.14
C GLY A 101 22.68 3.10 34.91
N VAL A 102 21.95 2.27 34.15
CA VAL A 102 22.48 1.54 32.99
C VAL A 102 21.97 2.15 31.68
N ASP A 103 22.89 2.64 30.84
CA ASP A 103 22.57 3.18 29.51
C ASP A 103 22.43 2.06 28.47
N MET A 104 21.27 1.42 28.42
CA MET A 104 20.97 0.33 27.48
C MET A 104 20.60 0.84 26.08
N SER A 105 19.95 2.00 25.99
CA SER A 105 19.53 2.62 24.74
C SER A 105 20.68 2.85 23.77
N LYS A 106 21.84 3.32 24.26
CA LYS A 106 23.05 3.56 23.45
C LYS A 106 23.61 2.31 22.78
N LYS A 107 23.41 1.14 23.38
CA LYS A 107 23.94 -0.15 22.89
C LYS A 107 22.98 -0.83 21.94
N SER A 108 21.68 -0.71 22.20
CA SER A 108 20.64 -1.52 21.53
C SER A 108 19.86 -0.77 20.46
N LEU A 109 19.87 0.57 20.47
CA LEU A 109 19.05 1.38 19.57
C LEU A 109 19.89 2.14 18.54
N PRO A 110 19.30 2.48 17.37
CA PRO A 110 19.91 3.40 16.42
C PRO A 110 20.31 4.73 17.07
N LYS A 111 21.38 5.34 16.55
CA LYS A 111 21.97 6.59 17.08
C LYS A 111 20.97 7.74 17.22
N THR A 112 19.95 7.80 16.36
CA THR A 112 18.89 8.82 16.43
C THR A 112 18.01 8.63 17.67
N LEU A 113 17.48 7.42 17.86
CA LEU A 113 16.62 7.08 18.99
C LEU A 113 17.35 7.14 20.33
N ALA A 114 18.61 6.70 20.38
CA ALA A 114 19.43 6.79 21.59
C ALA A 114 19.63 8.26 22.04
N LYS A 115 19.87 9.17 21.08
CA LYS A 115 20.00 10.61 21.37
C LYS A 115 18.70 11.24 21.87
N GLU A 116 17.55 10.83 21.31
CA GLU A 116 16.23 11.29 21.78
C GLU A 116 15.98 10.90 23.24
N ILE A 117 16.28 9.63 23.60
CA ILE A 117 16.15 9.13 24.98
C ILE A 117 17.10 9.85 25.93
N GLU A 118 18.36 10.08 25.53
CA GLU A 118 19.32 10.85 26.34
C GLU A 118 18.84 12.27 26.62
N LEU A 119 18.19 12.92 25.65
CA LEU A 119 17.63 14.25 25.83
C LEU A 119 16.48 14.24 26.84
N LYS A 120 15.53 13.31 26.70
CA LYS A 120 14.42 13.12 27.68
C LYS A 120 14.97 12.86 29.08
N LYS A 121 16.00 12.02 29.20
CA LYS A 121 16.66 11.75 30.48
C LYS A 121 17.24 13.00 31.13
N LYS A 122 17.93 13.85 30.36
CA LYS A 122 18.46 15.13 30.85
C LYS A 122 17.37 16.10 31.30
N GLN A 123 16.24 16.13 30.59
CA GLN A 123 15.10 16.97 30.96
C GLN A 123 14.52 16.55 32.32
N ARG A 124 14.32 15.25 32.54
CA ARG A 124 13.81 14.70 33.82
C ARG A 124 14.73 15.00 35.01
N ILE A 125 16.05 14.90 34.83
CA ILE A 125 17.02 15.27 35.88
C ILE A 125 16.88 16.76 36.24
N LYS A 126 16.65 17.63 35.25
CA LYS A 126 16.46 19.06 35.47
C LYS A 126 15.16 19.36 36.22
N GLU A 127 14.09 18.63 35.95
CA GLU A 127 12.79 18.78 36.61
C GLU A 127 12.81 18.29 38.06
N ASN A 128 13.50 17.18 38.35
CA ASN A 128 13.59 16.62 39.70
C ASN A 128 14.60 17.32 40.62
N GLY A 129 15.41 18.24 40.09
CA GLY A 129 16.49 18.93 40.81
C GLY A 129 16.15 20.37 41.26
N SER A 130 14.90 20.80 41.10
CA SER A 130 14.37 22.09 41.56
C SER A 130 13.45 21.90 42.76
#